data_AF-K2NF45-F1
#
_entry.id   AF-K2NF45-F1
#
_cell.length_a   1.000
_cell.length_b   1.000
_cell.length_c   1.000
_cell.angle_alpha   90.00
_cell.angle_beta   90.00
_cell.angle_gamma   90.00
#
_symmetry.space_group_name_H-M   'P 1'
#
loop_
_entity.id
_entity.type
_entity.pdbx_description
1 polymer ?
#
loop_
_entity_poly.entity_id
_entity_poly.type
_entity_poly.pdbx_seq_one_letter_code
_entity_poly.pdbx_strand_id
1 'polypeptide(L)'
;MSQETPSAKQVNQPGVHAPEIKALLSARARYRTVIVVVVTFLLLACLFVISNSSSETGEGRYRPRAIVLVVPHLPPEMLEAAMASNKAPFLGLISAADGVYARPLARNTELPSSLVTILTGKVNPSATDLVGATSFLGKMKRAGRKPVVLAAAAYWSAQVAAADGNCSRVGLFDSECSGLRCPAATEAAYCNAAEKLLSCDGKAQLYEEDVLEAFRHLMQHDGDLLYAHANALCGTVTTDEERMAVLSDISIMDSTLGKLALAVIERSRTTKESWLIMLVGAGGNGLERVPLVMVAYARGGLVRFGPIPEEATLADVAPTVLHWFALSPHGDAQQVRGMCSTGVAAISCEATTRWP
;
A
#
# COMPACT_ATOMS: atom_id res chain seq x y z
N MET A 1 -5.93 100.67 -8.17
CA MET A 1 -6.10 99.21 -8.06
C MET A 1 -4.75 98.57 -8.35
N SER A 2 -4.17 97.90 -7.37
CA SER A 2 -3.44 96.64 -7.52
C SER A 2 -3.03 96.18 -6.13
N GLN A 3 -3.77 95.17 -5.66
CA GLN A 3 -3.60 94.51 -4.37
C GLN A 3 -2.27 93.76 -4.31
N GLU A 4 -1.60 93.89 -3.18
CA GLU A 4 -0.58 92.97 -2.69
C GLU A 4 -1.19 91.58 -2.43
N THR A 5 -0.41 90.52 -2.69
CA THR A 5 -0.56 89.17 -2.11
C THR A 5 0.71 88.35 -2.41
N PRO A 6 1.01 87.27 -1.67
CA PRO A 6 2.11 87.27 -0.71
C PRO A 6 3.21 86.23 -0.98
N SER A 7 4.28 86.36 -0.20
CA SER A 7 5.43 85.45 -0.07
C SER A 7 5.07 83.96 -0.11
N ALA A 8 5.66 83.24 -1.07
CA ALA A 8 5.57 81.79 -1.17
C ALA A 8 6.90 81.13 -0.75
N LYS A 9 6.78 80.25 0.25
CA LYS A 9 7.76 79.34 0.83
C LYS A 9 8.78 78.76 -0.16
N GLN A 10 10.05 78.76 0.26
CA GLN A 10 11.09 77.86 -0.22
C GLN A 10 10.60 76.40 -0.16
N VAL A 11 10.56 75.74 -1.32
CA VAL A 11 10.44 74.29 -1.43
C VAL A 11 11.85 73.75 -1.70
N ASN A 12 12.46 73.17 -0.67
CA ASN A 12 13.63 72.31 -0.85
C ASN A 12 13.22 71.08 -1.68
N GLN A 13 13.64 71.01 -2.94
CA GLN A 13 13.62 69.75 -3.69
C GLN A 13 14.78 68.87 -3.21
N PRO A 14 14.54 67.65 -2.72
CA PRO A 14 15.60 66.75 -2.32
C PRO A 14 16.17 66.00 -3.53
N GLY A 15 17.48 66.13 -3.71
CA GLY A 15 18.34 65.01 -4.11
C GLY A 15 18.29 64.57 -5.57
N VAL A 16 19.05 65.26 -6.42
CA VAL A 16 19.65 64.66 -7.62
C VAL A 16 20.57 63.53 -7.15
N HIS A 17 20.13 62.28 -7.25
CA HIS A 17 20.98 61.13 -6.91
C HIS A 17 22.21 61.13 -7.81
N ALA A 18 23.39 61.24 -7.18
CA ALA A 18 24.69 61.14 -7.82
C ALA A 18 24.75 59.91 -8.76
N PRO A 19 25.44 60.00 -9.91
CA PRO A 19 25.52 58.90 -10.88
C PRO A 19 26.03 57.58 -10.27
N GLU A 20 26.78 57.65 -9.17
CA GLU A 20 27.25 56.52 -8.38
C GLU A 20 26.12 55.73 -7.69
N ILE A 21 25.05 56.39 -7.22
CA ILE A 21 23.91 55.72 -6.58
C ILE A 21 23.06 54.99 -7.63
N LYS A 22 22.93 55.56 -8.85
CA LYS A 22 22.26 54.89 -9.99
C LYS A 22 23.06 53.66 -10.48
N ALA A 23 24.39 53.76 -10.50
CA ALA A 23 25.27 52.63 -10.83
C ALA A 23 25.17 51.51 -9.77
N LEU A 24 25.14 51.85 -8.48
CA LEU A 24 24.97 50.87 -7.40
C LEU A 24 23.57 50.23 -7.40
N LEU A 25 22.51 51.00 -7.66
CA LEU A 25 21.15 50.48 -7.77
C LEU A 25 20.97 49.56 -9.00
N SER A 26 21.55 49.92 -10.14
CA SER A 26 21.51 49.08 -11.36
C SER A 26 22.36 47.81 -11.24
N ALA A 27 23.49 47.86 -10.52
CA ALA A 27 24.29 46.68 -10.22
C ALA A 27 23.56 45.72 -9.27
N ARG A 28 22.89 46.25 -8.23
CA ARG A 28 22.10 45.44 -7.29
C ARG A 28 20.83 44.88 -7.93
N ALA A 29 20.21 45.61 -8.86
CA ALA A 29 19.10 45.11 -9.68
C ALA A 29 19.56 43.97 -10.59
N ARG A 30 20.68 44.12 -11.33
CA ARG A 30 21.24 43.04 -12.16
C ARG A 30 21.57 41.79 -11.35
N TYR A 31 22.14 41.93 -10.16
CA TYR A 31 22.45 40.78 -9.30
C TYR A 31 21.17 40.01 -8.89
N ARG A 32 20.09 40.72 -8.54
CA ARG A 32 18.79 40.08 -8.25
C ARG A 32 18.19 39.41 -9.48
N THR A 33 18.29 40.03 -10.66
CA THR A 33 17.79 39.41 -11.91
C THR A 33 18.57 38.14 -12.24
N VAL A 34 19.88 38.13 -12.08
CA VAL A 34 20.72 36.94 -12.30
C VAL A 34 20.34 35.82 -11.33
N ILE A 35 20.17 36.11 -10.04
CA ILE A 35 19.74 35.09 -9.06
C ILE A 35 18.37 34.53 -9.43
N VAL A 36 17.39 35.38 -9.75
CA VAL A 36 16.05 34.92 -10.12
C VAL A 36 16.12 34.04 -11.36
N VAL A 37 16.83 34.46 -12.41
CA VAL A 37 16.98 33.65 -13.63
C VAL A 37 17.65 32.32 -13.34
N VAL A 38 18.72 32.29 -12.53
CA VAL A 38 19.42 31.05 -12.14
C VAL A 38 18.49 30.13 -11.35
N VAL A 39 17.73 30.65 -10.39
CA VAL A 39 16.76 29.86 -9.60
C VAL A 39 15.64 29.35 -10.49
N THR A 40 15.11 30.16 -11.40
CA THR A 40 14.08 29.72 -12.36
C THR A 40 14.62 28.65 -13.31
N PHE A 41 15.86 28.79 -13.79
CA PHE A 41 16.51 27.77 -14.63
C PHE A 41 16.76 26.47 -13.87
N LEU A 42 17.17 26.55 -12.60
CA LEU A 42 17.31 25.39 -11.71
C LEU A 42 15.97 24.71 -11.45
N LEU A 43 14.90 25.47 -11.19
CA LEU A 43 13.56 24.93 -11.03
C LEU A 43 13.06 24.27 -12.32
N LEU A 44 13.28 24.90 -13.47
CA LEU A 44 12.95 24.34 -14.78
C LEU A 44 13.78 23.08 -15.08
N ALA A 45 15.06 23.05 -14.72
CA ALA A 45 15.91 21.88 -14.87
C ALA A 45 15.47 20.74 -13.95
N CYS A 46 15.09 21.02 -12.70
CA CYS A 46 14.51 20.04 -11.79
C CYS A 46 13.17 19.50 -12.33
N LEU A 47 12.29 20.38 -12.81
CA LEU A 47 11.03 20.00 -13.47
C LEU A 47 11.29 19.16 -14.73
N PHE A 48 12.31 19.49 -15.51
CA PHE A 48 12.68 18.73 -16.70
C PHE A 48 13.25 17.36 -16.33
N VAL A 49 14.06 17.23 -15.28
CA VAL A 49 14.54 15.94 -14.77
C VAL A 49 13.37 15.09 -14.24
N ILE A 50 12.42 15.69 -13.53
CA ILE A 50 11.19 15.01 -13.05
C ILE A 50 10.29 14.62 -14.24
N SER A 51 10.23 15.45 -15.28
CA SER A 51 9.43 15.19 -16.48
C SER A 51 10.08 14.19 -17.44
N ASN A 52 11.41 14.11 -17.50
CA ASN A 52 12.13 13.13 -18.31
C ASN A 52 12.30 11.79 -17.59
N SER A 53 12.30 11.77 -16.25
CA SER A 53 12.21 10.51 -15.52
C SER A 53 10.82 9.86 -15.66
N SER A 54 9.78 10.64 -16.02
CA SER A 54 8.42 10.13 -16.24
C SER A 54 8.12 9.72 -17.68
N SER A 55 9.00 10.01 -18.65
CA SER A 55 8.69 9.89 -20.09
C SER A 55 9.38 8.76 -20.85
N GLU A 56 10.14 7.88 -20.19
CA GLU A 56 10.40 6.57 -20.78
C GLU A 56 9.15 5.72 -20.66
N THR A 57 8.18 5.93 -21.55
CA THR A 57 7.07 5.01 -21.83
C THR A 57 7.59 3.83 -22.67
N GLY A 58 8.72 3.23 -22.27
CA GLY A 58 9.18 2.00 -22.89
C GLY A 58 8.21 0.87 -22.51
N GLU A 59 7.68 0.14 -23.49
CA GLU A 59 6.96 -1.13 -23.30
C GLU A 59 7.90 -2.19 -22.71
N GLY A 60 8.32 -2.01 -21.46
CA GLY A 60 9.08 -2.99 -20.71
C GLY A 60 8.11 -4.00 -20.10
N ARG A 61 8.30 -5.29 -20.38
CA ARG A 61 7.68 -6.34 -19.56
C ARG A 61 8.42 -6.37 -18.22
N TYR A 62 7.72 -6.01 -17.15
CA TYR A 62 8.22 -6.08 -15.78
C TYR A 62 7.93 -7.44 -15.18
N ARG A 63 8.74 -7.83 -14.20
CA ARG A 63 8.40 -8.93 -13.29
C ARG A 63 7.45 -8.40 -12.22
N PRO A 64 6.17 -8.82 -12.19
CA PRO A 64 5.26 -8.44 -11.12
C PRO A 64 5.69 -9.10 -9.81
N ARG A 65 5.72 -8.30 -8.75
CA ARG A 65 5.84 -8.73 -7.35
C ARG A 65 4.78 -8.05 -6.49
N ALA A 66 4.48 -8.62 -5.32
CA ALA A 66 3.50 -8.02 -4.42
C ALA A 66 3.78 -8.26 -2.94
N ILE A 67 3.23 -7.38 -2.10
CA ILE A 67 3.09 -7.53 -0.66
C ILE A 67 1.60 -7.37 -0.34
N VAL A 68 0.98 -8.39 0.25
CA VAL A 68 -0.42 -8.37 0.69
C VAL A 68 -0.44 -8.54 2.19
N LEU A 69 -0.78 -7.47 2.90
CA LEU A 69 -0.90 -7.44 4.35
C LEU A 69 -2.38 -7.57 4.74
N VAL A 70 -2.72 -8.61 5.47
CA VAL A 70 -4.08 -8.87 5.95
C VAL A 70 -4.15 -8.55 7.43
N VAL A 71 -5.06 -7.64 7.80
CA VAL A 71 -5.19 -7.12 9.16
C VAL A 71 -6.56 -7.49 9.74
N PRO A 72 -6.67 -8.57 10.52
CA PRO A 72 -7.90 -8.92 11.21
C PRO A 72 -8.41 -7.79 12.11
N HIS A 73 -9.73 -7.67 12.20
CA HIS A 73 -10.43 -6.78 13.12
C HIS A 73 -10.16 -5.28 12.95
N LEU A 74 -9.50 -4.84 11.88
CA LEU A 74 -9.23 -3.42 11.62
C LEU A 74 -10.48 -2.69 11.11
N PRO A 75 -11.11 -1.79 11.90
CA PRO A 75 -12.22 -1.00 11.42
C PRO A 75 -11.71 0.18 10.55
N PRO A 76 -12.42 0.55 9.47
CA PRO A 76 -12.05 1.67 8.62
C PRO A 76 -11.87 2.99 9.39
N GLU A 77 -12.73 3.23 10.38
CA GLU A 77 -12.78 4.49 11.14
C GLU A 77 -11.50 4.70 11.97
N MET A 78 -10.91 3.62 12.49
CA MET A 78 -9.65 3.71 13.25
C MET A 78 -8.47 4.00 12.34
N LEU A 79 -8.43 3.39 11.15
CA LEU A 79 -7.37 3.64 10.18
C LEU A 79 -7.44 5.09 9.67
N GLU A 80 -8.63 5.58 9.39
CA GLU A 80 -8.85 6.97 8.98
C GLU A 80 -8.51 7.96 10.07
N ALA A 81 -8.91 7.68 11.31
CA ALA A 81 -8.48 8.49 12.45
C ALA A 81 -6.95 8.51 12.58
N ALA A 82 -6.26 7.39 12.33
CA ALA A 82 -4.81 7.33 12.34
C ALA A 82 -4.17 8.15 11.21
N MET A 83 -4.72 8.07 9.99
CA MET A 83 -4.27 8.87 8.84
C MET A 83 -4.48 10.38 9.10
N ALA A 84 -5.63 10.76 9.68
CA ALA A 84 -5.95 12.15 10.00
C ALA A 84 -5.15 12.72 11.19
N SER A 85 -4.74 11.86 12.14
CA SER A 85 -4.02 12.25 13.37
C SER A 85 -2.49 12.14 13.27
N ASN A 86 -1.95 11.98 12.05
CA ASN A 86 -0.52 11.79 11.80
C ASN A 86 0.09 10.54 12.49
N LYS A 87 -0.76 9.57 12.85
CA LYS A 87 -0.32 8.25 13.36
C LYS A 87 -0.02 7.28 12.23
N ALA A 88 -0.65 7.47 11.07
CA ALA A 88 -0.38 6.74 9.85
C ALA A 88 -0.03 7.68 8.67
N PRO A 89 1.07 8.45 8.76
CA PRO A 89 1.45 9.43 7.73
C PRO A 89 1.73 8.79 6.36
N PHE A 90 2.31 7.60 6.31
CA PHE A 90 2.61 6.94 5.04
C PHE A 90 1.33 6.51 4.31
N LEU A 91 0.41 5.87 5.01
CA LEU A 91 -0.90 5.48 4.48
C LEU A 91 -1.73 6.71 4.08
N GLY A 92 -1.69 7.78 4.89
CA GLY A 92 -2.30 9.06 4.54
C GLY A 92 -1.72 9.66 3.25
N LEU A 93 -0.40 9.61 3.07
CA LEU A 93 0.27 10.08 1.85
C LEU A 93 -0.12 9.24 0.62
N ILE A 94 -0.18 7.91 0.75
CA ILE A 94 -0.64 7.04 -0.33
C ILE A 94 -2.05 7.43 -0.77
N SER A 95 -2.95 7.60 0.20
CA SER A 95 -4.35 7.93 -0.08
C SER A 95 -4.53 9.31 -0.70
N ALA A 96 -3.61 10.26 -0.45
CA ALA A 96 -3.64 11.60 -1.05
C ALA A 96 -2.91 11.67 -2.41
N ALA A 97 -2.07 10.68 -2.72
CA ALA A 97 -1.36 10.57 -3.98
C ALA A 97 -2.16 9.71 -4.98
N ASP A 98 -1.46 9.05 -5.91
CA ASP A 98 -2.05 8.16 -6.92
C ASP A 98 -2.32 6.72 -6.39
N GLY A 99 -2.27 6.52 -5.07
CA GLY A 99 -2.73 5.30 -4.42
C GLY A 99 -4.24 5.29 -4.20
N VAL A 100 -4.77 4.18 -3.70
CA VAL A 100 -6.21 4.05 -3.43
C VAL A 100 -6.46 3.64 -2.00
N TYR A 101 -7.45 4.31 -1.40
CA TYR A 101 -8.13 3.87 -0.19
C TYR A 101 -9.61 3.61 -0.50
N ALA A 102 -10.15 2.51 -0.01
CA ALA A 102 -11.54 2.13 -0.18
C ALA A 102 -12.08 1.39 1.05
N ARG A 103 -13.41 1.25 1.13
CA ARG A 103 -14.11 0.54 2.21
C ARG A 103 -14.95 -0.63 1.67
N PRO A 104 -14.35 -1.70 1.15
CA PRO A 104 -15.12 -2.84 0.65
C PRO A 104 -16.03 -3.46 1.72
N LEU A 105 -17.14 -4.02 1.26
CA LEU A 105 -18.08 -4.78 2.08
C LEU A 105 -17.46 -6.11 2.51
N ALA A 106 -17.47 -6.39 3.81
CA ALA A 106 -16.98 -7.66 4.35
C ALA A 106 -17.93 -8.83 4.01
N ARG A 107 -19.25 -8.57 4.08
CA ARG A 107 -20.38 -9.51 3.89
C ARG A 107 -20.44 -10.71 4.84
N ASN A 108 -19.33 -11.12 5.45
CA ASN A 108 -19.31 -12.15 6.48
C ASN A 108 -19.21 -11.53 7.87
N THR A 109 -19.92 -12.12 8.82
CA THR A 109 -19.89 -11.72 10.24
C THR A 109 -18.67 -12.28 10.96
N GLU A 110 -18.20 -13.47 10.55
CA GLU A 110 -17.10 -14.19 11.18
C GLU A 110 -15.77 -13.96 10.45
N LEU A 111 -14.69 -13.79 11.22
CA LEU A 111 -13.34 -13.59 10.70
C LEU A 111 -12.87 -14.77 9.81
N PRO A 112 -13.02 -16.05 10.20
CA PRO A 112 -12.57 -17.17 9.36
C PRO A 112 -13.19 -17.15 7.95
N SER A 113 -14.50 -16.92 7.84
CA SER A 113 -15.19 -16.82 6.54
C SER A 113 -14.70 -15.63 5.71
N SER A 114 -14.42 -14.48 6.34
CA SER A 114 -13.81 -13.33 5.67
C SER A 114 -12.40 -13.63 5.15
N LEU A 115 -11.59 -14.36 5.91
CA LEU A 115 -10.25 -14.76 5.49
C LEU A 115 -10.30 -15.75 4.31
N VAL A 116 -11.21 -16.73 4.34
CA VAL A 116 -11.47 -17.62 3.20
C VAL A 116 -11.95 -16.83 1.98
N THR A 117 -12.80 -15.82 2.17
CA THR A 117 -13.27 -14.92 1.10
C THR A 117 -12.10 -14.20 0.43
N ILE A 118 -11.23 -13.57 1.22
CA ILE A 118 -10.03 -12.87 0.73
C ILE A 118 -9.14 -13.81 -0.09
N LEU A 119 -8.95 -15.04 0.38
CA LEU A 119 -8.06 -16.01 -0.25
C LEU A 119 -8.65 -16.63 -1.50
N THR A 120 -9.96 -16.82 -1.57
CA THR A 120 -10.59 -17.59 -2.66
C THR A 120 -11.33 -16.71 -3.68
N GLY A 121 -11.74 -15.52 -3.29
CA GLY A 121 -12.64 -14.66 -4.06
C GLY A 121 -14.08 -15.18 -4.11
N LYS A 122 -14.46 -16.15 -3.26
CA LYS A 122 -15.84 -16.64 -3.18
C LYS A 122 -16.68 -15.68 -2.36
N VAL A 123 -17.82 -15.26 -2.89
CA VAL A 123 -18.81 -14.45 -2.16
C VAL A 123 -19.52 -15.33 -1.12
N ASN A 124 -19.60 -14.87 0.13
CA ASN A 124 -20.29 -15.53 1.25
C ASN A 124 -19.91 -17.01 1.45
N PRO A 125 -18.63 -17.34 1.69
CA PRO A 125 -18.25 -18.71 1.98
C PRO A 125 -18.83 -19.12 3.35
N SER A 126 -19.52 -20.26 3.37
CA SER A 126 -19.86 -20.94 4.63
C SER A 126 -18.66 -21.67 5.25
N ALA A 127 -17.54 -21.78 4.51
CA ALA A 127 -16.33 -22.44 4.96
C ALA A 127 -15.49 -21.51 5.85
N THR A 128 -14.96 -22.08 6.92
CA THR A 128 -14.03 -21.42 7.85
C THR A 128 -12.56 -21.76 7.57
N ASP A 129 -12.32 -22.65 6.60
CA ASP A 129 -11.00 -23.10 6.14
C ASP A 129 -10.97 -23.18 4.60
N LEU A 130 -9.84 -23.64 4.05
CA LEU A 130 -9.65 -23.80 2.60
C LEU A 130 -9.91 -25.22 2.11
N VAL A 131 -10.43 -26.14 2.93
CA VAL A 131 -10.65 -27.54 2.52
C VAL A 131 -11.62 -27.57 1.34
N GLY A 132 -11.22 -28.25 0.25
CA GLY A 132 -11.99 -28.29 -0.99
C GLY A 132 -12.07 -26.96 -1.77
N ALA A 133 -11.36 -25.91 -1.33
CA ALA A 133 -11.24 -24.64 -2.03
C ALA A 133 -9.82 -24.45 -2.59
N THR A 134 -9.69 -23.59 -3.61
CA THR A 134 -8.37 -23.16 -4.07
C THR A 134 -8.22 -21.67 -3.85
N SER A 135 -7.21 -21.29 -3.06
CA SER A 135 -6.86 -19.88 -2.88
C SER A 135 -6.09 -19.32 -4.08
N PHE A 136 -6.01 -17.99 -4.17
CA PHE A 136 -5.15 -17.33 -5.15
C PHE A 136 -3.67 -17.69 -4.95
N LEU A 137 -3.23 -17.96 -3.71
CA LEU A 137 -1.88 -18.46 -3.42
C LEU A 137 -1.63 -19.80 -4.14
N GLY A 138 -2.57 -20.75 -4.02
CA GLY A 138 -2.50 -22.02 -4.72
C GLY A 138 -2.56 -21.88 -6.25
N LYS A 139 -3.35 -20.93 -6.77
CA LYS A 139 -3.35 -20.60 -8.22
C LYS A 139 -1.99 -20.04 -8.67
N MET A 140 -1.40 -19.12 -7.90
CA MET A 140 -0.08 -18.55 -8.16
C MET A 140 1.01 -19.63 -8.19
N LYS A 141 1.04 -20.50 -7.18
CA LYS A 141 1.98 -21.62 -7.12
C LYS A 141 1.87 -22.56 -8.32
N ARG A 142 0.64 -22.93 -8.72
CA ARG A 142 0.41 -23.76 -9.92
C ARG A 142 0.84 -23.08 -11.22
N ALA A 143 0.84 -21.75 -11.26
CA ALA A 143 1.38 -20.96 -12.36
C ALA A 143 2.90 -20.75 -12.28
N GLY A 144 3.60 -21.44 -11.37
CA GLY A 144 5.05 -21.34 -11.20
C GLY A 144 5.52 -20.10 -10.46
N ARG A 145 4.61 -19.35 -9.81
CA ARG A 145 4.98 -18.24 -8.92
C ARG A 145 5.32 -18.74 -7.52
N LYS A 146 6.09 -17.96 -6.78
CA LYS A 146 6.54 -18.30 -5.42
C LYS A 146 5.90 -17.40 -4.36
N PRO A 147 4.67 -17.68 -3.91
CA PRO A 147 4.08 -16.99 -2.77
C PRO A 147 4.71 -17.46 -1.45
N VAL A 148 5.28 -16.52 -0.70
CA VAL A 148 5.76 -16.69 0.68
C VAL A 148 4.68 -16.19 1.62
N VAL A 149 4.32 -17.00 2.61
CA VAL A 149 3.28 -16.67 3.58
C VAL A 149 3.89 -16.52 4.97
N LEU A 150 3.68 -15.36 5.59
CA LEU A 150 4.02 -15.09 6.99
C LEU A 150 2.74 -15.06 7.81
N ALA A 151 2.60 -15.98 8.77
CA ALA A 151 1.46 -15.99 9.67
C ALA A 151 1.79 -16.70 10.99
N ALA A 152 1.05 -16.35 12.04
CA ALA A 152 1.14 -17.01 13.34
C ALA A 152 0.74 -18.49 13.25
N ALA A 153 1.29 -19.31 14.15
CA ALA A 153 1.07 -20.76 14.19
C ALA A 153 -0.43 -21.16 14.16
N ALA A 154 -1.29 -20.35 14.78
CA ALA A 154 -2.74 -20.58 14.82
C ALA A 154 -3.44 -20.58 13.44
N TYR A 155 -2.87 -19.91 12.42
CA TYR A 155 -3.42 -19.92 11.07
C TYR A 155 -3.00 -21.15 10.25
N TRP A 156 -2.03 -21.92 10.75
CA TRP A 156 -1.43 -23.06 10.07
C TRP A 156 -2.08 -24.38 10.47
N SER A 157 -2.28 -24.61 11.77
CA SER A 157 -2.94 -25.80 12.30
C SER A 157 -3.48 -25.55 13.72
N ALA A 158 -4.36 -26.44 14.21
CA ALA A 158 -4.75 -26.43 15.61
C ALA A 158 -3.56 -26.82 16.51
N GLN A 159 -3.35 -26.09 17.61
CA GLN A 159 -2.23 -26.30 18.55
C GLN A 159 -2.25 -27.67 19.27
N VAL A 160 -3.30 -28.49 19.09
CA VAL A 160 -3.46 -29.79 19.75
C VAL A 160 -3.31 -30.92 18.74
N ALA A 161 -2.13 -31.55 18.76
CA ALA A 161 -1.91 -32.83 18.10
C ALA A 161 -2.83 -33.89 18.75
N ALA A 162 -3.56 -34.64 17.93
CA ALA A 162 -4.31 -35.80 18.39
C ALA A 162 -3.34 -36.91 18.83
N ALA A 163 -3.86 -37.88 19.58
CA ALA A 163 -3.07 -38.96 20.18
C ALA A 163 -2.32 -39.85 19.15
N ASP A 164 -2.71 -39.77 17.88
CA ASP A 164 -2.07 -40.44 16.74
C ASP A 164 -0.97 -39.62 16.05
N GLY A 165 -0.68 -38.40 16.54
CA GLY A 165 0.28 -37.47 15.95
C GLY A 165 -0.28 -36.65 14.78
N ASN A 166 -1.55 -36.85 14.40
CA ASN A 166 -2.23 -36.05 13.39
C ASN A 166 -2.88 -34.81 14.01
N CYS A 167 -3.15 -33.80 13.19
CA CYS A 167 -3.84 -32.61 13.68
C CYS A 167 -5.33 -32.85 13.75
N SER A 168 -5.92 -32.50 14.88
CA SER A 168 -7.37 -32.60 15.08
C SER A 168 -8.15 -31.68 14.13
N ARG A 169 -7.54 -30.57 13.68
CA ARG A 169 -8.09 -29.65 12.67
C ARG A 169 -7.01 -28.99 11.81
N VAL A 170 -7.37 -28.84 10.54
CA VAL A 170 -6.69 -28.04 9.51
C VAL A 170 -6.85 -26.54 9.82
N GLY A 171 -5.76 -25.77 9.75
CA GLY A 171 -5.82 -24.30 9.88
C GLY A 171 -6.22 -23.61 8.56
N LEU A 172 -6.35 -22.28 8.57
CA LEU A 172 -6.68 -21.50 7.37
C LEU A 172 -5.74 -21.77 6.18
N PHE A 173 -4.43 -21.92 6.44
CA PHE A 173 -3.41 -22.20 5.41
C PHE A 173 -3.05 -23.68 5.27
N ASP A 174 -3.76 -24.52 6.03
CA ASP A 174 -3.80 -25.97 5.86
C ASP A 174 -2.41 -26.64 5.77
N SER A 175 -1.71 -26.66 6.90
CA SER A 175 -0.44 -27.38 7.05
C SER A 175 -0.53 -28.47 8.14
N GLU A 176 0.31 -29.50 8.03
CA GLU A 176 0.47 -30.51 9.10
C GLU A 176 0.87 -29.85 10.42
N CYS A 177 0.74 -30.55 11.56
CA CYS A 177 0.94 -30.01 12.92
C CYS A 177 2.24 -29.27 13.22
N SER A 178 3.24 -29.41 12.36
CA SER A 178 4.51 -28.68 12.49
C SER A 178 4.53 -27.35 11.75
N GLY A 179 3.57 -27.08 10.87
CA GLY A 179 3.63 -25.97 9.92
C GLY A 179 4.65 -26.17 8.79
N LEU A 180 5.49 -27.21 8.82
CA LEU A 180 6.69 -27.32 7.99
C LEU A 180 6.49 -28.13 6.70
N ARG A 181 5.51 -29.02 6.64
CA ARG A 181 5.26 -29.86 5.46
C ARG A 181 3.81 -29.80 5.02
N CYS A 182 3.62 -29.97 3.72
CA CYS A 182 2.32 -30.29 3.17
C CYS A 182 2.04 -31.78 3.41
N PRO A 183 0.82 -32.17 3.79
CA PRO A 183 0.46 -33.57 3.83
C PRO A 183 0.53 -34.22 2.44
N ALA A 184 0.79 -35.53 2.43
CA ALA A 184 0.97 -36.32 1.21
C ALA A 184 -0.34 -36.49 0.40
N ALA A 185 -1.50 -36.20 0.99
CA ALA A 185 -2.80 -36.30 0.34
C ALA A 185 -3.03 -35.12 -0.63
N THR A 186 -3.40 -35.44 -1.86
CA THR A 186 -3.53 -34.53 -3.01
C THR A 186 -4.81 -33.67 -3.00
N GLU A 187 -5.33 -33.26 -1.85
CA GLU A 187 -6.45 -32.32 -1.87
C GLU A 187 -5.92 -30.91 -2.20
N ALA A 188 -6.68 -30.14 -2.99
CA ALA A 188 -6.27 -28.83 -3.51
C ALA A 188 -5.96 -27.77 -2.42
N ALA A 189 -6.23 -28.09 -1.15
CA ALA A 189 -6.15 -27.20 0.01
C ALA A 189 -4.78 -27.19 0.70
N TYR A 190 -4.02 -28.28 0.67
CA TYR A 190 -2.92 -28.57 1.60
C TYR A 190 -1.55 -27.89 1.31
N CYS A 191 -1.44 -27.11 0.24
CA CYS A 191 -0.14 -26.64 -0.28
C CYS A 191 -0.19 -25.26 -0.96
N ASN A 192 -1.05 -24.37 -0.48
CA ASN A 192 -1.30 -23.11 -1.17
C ASN A 192 -0.08 -22.17 -1.20
N ALA A 193 0.81 -22.23 -0.21
CA ALA A 193 2.06 -21.46 -0.17
C ALA A 193 3.22 -22.19 -0.87
N ALA A 194 4.14 -21.43 -1.47
CA ALA A 194 5.44 -21.98 -1.89
C ALA A 194 6.38 -22.11 -0.69
N GLU A 195 6.40 -21.11 0.18
CA GLU A 195 7.19 -21.12 1.42
C GLU A 195 6.36 -20.59 2.59
N LYS A 196 6.64 -21.11 3.78
CA LYS A 196 5.90 -20.84 5.02
C LYS A 196 6.86 -20.24 6.03
N LEU A 197 6.52 -19.07 6.55
CA LEU A 197 7.24 -18.39 7.62
C LEU A 197 6.30 -18.28 8.83
N LEU A 198 6.80 -18.73 9.98
CA LEU A 198 6.07 -18.64 11.25
C LEU A 198 6.41 -17.32 11.92
N SER A 199 5.38 -16.58 12.31
CA SER A 199 5.55 -15.42 13.19
C SER A 199 5.25 -15.78 14.63
N CYS A 200 5.79 -15.00 15.57
CA CYS A 200 5.36 -15.04 16.96
C CYS A 200 3.94 -14.46 17.09
N ASP A 201 3.24 -14.80 18.18
CA ASP A 201 1.89 -14.27 18.46
C ASP A 201 1.88 -12.79 18.92
N GLY A 202 3.06 -12.17 19.06
CA GLY A 202 3.23 -10.79 19.52
C GLY A 202 2.88 -9.75 18.45
N LYS A 203 1.84 -8.93 18.70
CA LYS A 203 1.30 -7.94 17.75
C LYS A 203 2.34 -6.97 17.18
N ALA A 204 3.09 -6.28 18.03
CA ALA A 204 4.06 -5.26 17.59
C ALA A 204 5.29 -5.87 16.89
N GLN A 205 5.75 -7.03 17.38
CA GLN A 205 6.92 -7.73 16.84
C GLN A 205 6.69 -8.22 15.40
N LEU A 206 5.46 -8.65 15.11
CA LEU A 206 5.03 -9.07 13.78
C LEU A 206 5.28 -8.00 12.72
N TYR A 207 4.98 -6.73 13.01
CA TYR A 207 5.16 -5.65 12.05
C TYR A 207 6.62 -5.21 11.94
N GLU A 208 7.25 -4.92 13.07
CA GLU A 208 8.55 -4.25 13.05
C GLU A 208 9.70 -5.18 12.60
N GLU A 209 9.66 -6.45 13.01
CA GLU A 209 10.75 -7.40 12.75
C GLU A 209 10.34 -8.46 11.73
N ASP A 210 9.21 -9.15 11.95
CA ASP A 210 8.88 -10.34 11.16
C ASP A 210 8.54 -10.04 9.70
N VAL A 211 7.75 -8.98 9.43
CA VAL A 211 7.40 -8.62 8.04
C VAL A 211 8.62 -8.10 7.28
N LEU A 212 9.49 -7.31 7.91
CA LEU A 212 10.74 -6.85 7.27
C LEU A 212 11.69 -8.01 6.99
N GLU A 213 11.82 -8.96 7.92
CA GLU A 213 12.64 -10.15 7.72
C GLU A 213 12.04 -11.07 6.65
N ALA A 214 10.73 -11.27 6.65
CA ALA A 214 10.04 -12.01 5.60
C ALA A 214 10.21 -11.36 4.22
N PHE A 215 10.27 -10.03 4.15
CA PHE A 215 10.61 -9.32 2.92
C PHE A 215 12.06 -9.57 2.50
N ARG A 216 13.03 -9.57 3.43
CA ARG A 216 14.42 -9.95 3.12
C ARG A 216 14.51 -11.39 2.62
N HIS A 217 13.81 -12.31 3.28
CA HIS A 217 13.70 -13.72 2.88
C HIS A 217 13.11 -13.84 1.47
N LEU A 218 12.00 -13.14 1.18
CA LEU A 218 11.39 -13.06 -0.15
C LEU A 218 12.43 -12.64 -1.22
N MET A 219 13.30 -11.67 -0.90
CA MET A 219 14.33 -11.20 -1.83
C MET A 219 15.46 -12.21 -2.01
N GLN A 220 15.92 -12.85 -0.94
CA GLN A 220 16.99 -13.85 -1.00
C GLN A 220 16.57 -15.10 -1.79
N HIS A 221 15.30 -15.50 -1.69
CA HIS A 221 14.76 -16.71 -2.31
C HIS A 221 14.02 -16.46 -3.64
N ASP A 222 14.08 -15.22 -4.14
CA ASP A 222 13.47 -14.77 -5.38
C ASP A 222 11.95 -15.05 -5.45
N GLY A 223 11.25 -14.76 -4.35
CA GLY A 223 9.81 -14.93 -4.23
C GLY A 223 9.00 -13.82 -4.92
N ASP A 224 7.78 -14.13 -5.36
CA ASP A 224 6.96 -13.21 -6.14
C ASP A 224 5.90 -12.47 -5.30
N LEU A 225 5.45 -13.07 -4.20
CA LEU A 225 4.44 -12.47 -3.32
C LEU A 225 4.82 -12.73 -1.87
N LEU A 226 4.81 -11.70 -1.03
CA LEU A 226 4.73 -11.83 0.42
C LEU A 226 3.28 -11.63 0.85
N TYR A 227 2.64 -12.67 1.37
CA TYR A 227 1.32 -12.59 2.00
C TYR A 227 1.50 -12.69 3.51
N ALA A 228 1.20 -11.62 4.24
CA ALA A 228 1.44 -11.54 5.68
C ALA A 228 0.14 -11.32 6.44
N HIS A 229 -0.07 -12.10 7.50
CA HIS A 229 -1.11 -11.84 8.50
C HIS A 229 -0.55 -10.95 9.59
N ALA A 230 -1.35 -9.98 9.98
CA ALA A 230 -0.93 -8.87 10.80
C ALA A 230 -2.01 -8.63 11.87
N ASN A 231 -1.82 -9.19 13.06
CA ASN A 231 -2.79 -9.05 14.14
C ASN A 231 -2.64 -7.68 14.82
N ALA A 232 -3.29 -6.64 14.29
CA ALA A 232 -3.32 -5.31 14.92
C ALA A 232 -4.33 -5.28 16.09
N LEU A 233 -5.47 -5.93 15.93
CA LEU A 233 -6.58 -5.87 16.88
C LEU A 233 -7.04 -7.27 17.30
N CYS A 234 -7.46 -7.40 18.55
CA CYS A 234 -8.23 -8.54 19.04
C CYS A 234 -9.46 -7.97 19.74
N GLY A 235 -10.64 -8.15 19.15
CA GLY A 235 -11.89 -7.67 19.76
C GLY A 235 -12.22 -6.19 19.49
N THR A 236 -13.31 -5.74 20.11
CA THR A 236 -13.88 -4.40 19.98
C THR A 236 -13.15 -3.40 20.86
N VAL A 237 -12.85 -2.21 20.32
CA VAL A 237 -12.28 -1.09 21.08
C VAL A 237 -13.38 -0.42 21.88
N THR A 238 -13.30 -0.46 23.21
CA THR A 238 -14.32 0.06 24.13
C THR A 238 -13.81 1.17 25.05
N THR A 239 -12.48 1.28 25.22
CA THR A 239 -11.84 2.27 26.09
C THR A 239 -10.86 3.18 25.33
N ASP A 240 -10.56 4.34 25.89
CA ASP A 240 -9.55 5.26 25.32
C ASP A 240 -8.14 4.67 25.36
N GLU A 241 -7.80 3.87 26.37
CA GLU A 241 -6.52 3.17 26.45
C GLU A 241 -6.37 2.15 25.32
N GLU A 242 -7.41 1.33 25.07
CA GLU A 242 -7.44 0.40 23.93
C GLU A 242 -7.35 1.15 22.60
N ARG A 243 -8.04 2.29 22.49
CA ARG A 243 -7.97 3.13 21.29
C ARG A 243 -6.56 3.64 21.04
N MET A 244 -5.87 4.11 22.08
CA MET A 244 -4.50 4.59 21.99
C MET A 244 -3.51 3.46 21.66
N ALA A 245 -3.70 2.27 22.23
CA ALA A 245 -2.91 1.09 21.90
C ALA A 245 -3.06 0.71 20.41
N VAL A 246 -4.29 0.69 19.90
CA VAL A 246 -4.56 0.42 18.48
C VAL A 246 -3.94 1.47 17.56
N LEU A 247 -4.02 2.76 17.92
CA LEU A 247 -3.36 3.82 17.15
C LEU A 247 -1.83 3.68 17.16
N SER A 248 -1.25 3.18 18.25
CA SER A 248 0.16 2.84 18.33
C SER A 248 0.52 1.68 17.41
N ASP A 249 -0.26 0.59 17.42
CA ASP A 249 -0.07 -0.56 16.54
C ASP A 249 -0.19 -0.17 15.06
N ILE A 250 -1.17 0.67 14.72
CA ILE A 250 -1.32 1.24 13.37
C ILE A 250 -0.09 2.08 12.99
N SER A 251 0.50 2.82 13.93
CA SER A 251 1.70 3.63 13.67
C SER A 251 2.94 2.78 13.39
N ILE A 252 3.12 1.67 14.11
CA ILE A 252 4.19 0.71 13.85
C ILE A 252 4.00 0.05 12.47
N MET A 253 2.76 -0.34 12.15
CA MET A 253 2.41 -0.88 10.85
C MET A 253 2.68 0.12 9.72
N ASP A 254 2.29 1.40 9.89
CA ASP A 254 2.54 2.47 8.93
C ASP A 254 4.04 2.68 8.68
N SER A 255 4.84 2.74 9.76
CA SER A 255 6.30 2.85 9.66
C SER A 255 6.92 1.67 8.90
N THR A 256 6.44 0.46 9.17
CA THR A 256 6.88 -0.77 8.50
C THR A 256 6.54 -0.72 7.00
N LEU A 257 5.31 -0.36 6.66
CA LEU A 257 4.88 -0.20 5.27
C LEU A 257 5.67 0.89 4.55
N GLY A 258 5.99 2.00 5.22
CA GLY A 258 6.85 3.04 4.68
C GLY A 258 8.27 2.55 4.37
N LYS A 259 8.88 1.77 5.28
CA LYS A 259 10.19 1.13 5.05
C LYS A 259 10.15 0.17 3.87
N LEU A 260 9.10 -0.66 3.77
CA LEU A 260 8.90 -1.58 2.64
C LEU A 260 8.72 -0.82 1.32
N ALA A 261 7.92 0.23 1.32
CA ALA A 261 7.68 1.04 0.13
C ALA A 261 8.97 1.71 -0.37
N LEU A 262 9.81 2.23 0.53
CA LEU A 262 11.12 2.76 0.15
C LEU A 262 12.00 1.70 -0.51
N ALA A 263 12.05 0.49 0.06
CA ALA A 263 12.79 -0.63 -0.54
C ALA A 263 12.23 -1.02 -1.92
N VAL A 264 10.91 -1.08 -2.03
CA VAL A 264 10.18 -1.39 -3.26
C VAL A 264 10.42 -0.34 -4.35
N ILE A 265 10.39 0.95 -4.00
CA ILE A 265 10.66 2.06 -4.93
C ILE A 265 12.06 1.91 -5.51
N GLU A 266 13.08 1.72 -4.66
CA GLU A 266 14.46 1.55 -5.11
C GLU A 266 14.62 0.32 -6.02
N ARG A 267 13.98 -0.79 -5.67
CA ARG A 267 13.97 -2.00 -6.50
C ARG A 267 13.29 -1.76 -7.84
N SER A 268 12.11 -1.15 -7.87
CA SER A 268 11.38 -0.88 -9.11
C SER A 268 12.14 0.06 -10.05
N ARG A 269 13.08 0.87 -9.51
CA ARG A 269 13.99 1.74 -10.27
C ARG A 269 15.19 0.99 -10.82
N THR A 270 15.81 0.13 -10.00
CA THR A 270 17.10 -0.52 -10.30
C THR A 270 16.96 -1.89 -10.96
N THR A 271 15.79 -2.51 -10.84
CA THR A 271 15.46 -3.82 -11.39
C THR A 271 14.22 -3.71 -12.28
N LYS A 272 14.06 -4.62 -13.24
CA LYS A 272 12.85 -4.70 -14.09
C LYS A 272 11.68 -5.34 -13.33
N GLU A 273 11.35 -4.76 -12.19
CA GLU A 273 10.28 -5.20 -11.29
C GLU A 273 9.20 -4.14 -11.18
N SER A 274 7.97 -4.60 -11.07
CA SER A 274 6.84 -3.78 -10.65
C SER A 274 6.29 -4.37 -9.36
N TRP A 275 5.80 -3.52 -8.49
CA TRP A 275 5.41 -3.92 -7.15
C TRP A 275 4.02 -3.42 -6.80
N LEU A 276 3.20 -4.30 -6.22
CA LEU A 276 1.94 -3.97 -5.58
C LEU A 276 2.11 -4.09 -4.07
N ILE A 277 1.70 -3.08 -3.31
CA ILE A 277 1.52 -3.18 -1.86
C ILE A 277 0.02 -3.01 -1.61
N MET A 278 -0.57 -4.00 -0.93
CA MET A 278 -1.99 -4.04 -0.59
C MET A 278 -2.13 -4.29 0.90
N LEU A 279 -2.88 -3.43 1.59
CA LEU A 279 -3.34 -3.66 2.96
C LEU A 279 -4.85 -3.89 2.90
N VAL A 280 -5.33 -4.97 3.52
CA VAL A 280 -6.75 -5.30 3.59
C VAL A 280 -7.15 -5.68 5.01
N GLY A 281 -8.22 -5.05 5.52
CA GLY A 281 -8.87 -5.48 6.74
C GLY A 281 -9.65 -6.77 6.52
N ALA A 282 -9.52 -7.77 7.41
CA ALA A 282 -10.19 -9.06 7.25
C ALA A 282 -11.53 -9.19 7.97
N GLY A 283 -12.13 -8.09 8.42
CA GLY A 283 -13.41 -8.09 9.12
C GLY A 283 -13.30 -8.71 10.51
N GLY A 284 -14.35 -9.42 10.94
CA GLY A 284 -14.52 -9.88 12.32
C GLY A 284 -15.13 -8.81 13.22
N ASN A 285 -15.61 -9.21 14.41
CA ASN A 285 -16.35 -8.34 15.34
C ASN A 285 -17.59 -7.65 14.72
N GLY A 286 -18.22 -8.25 13.70
CA GLY A 286 -19.41 -7.69 13.07
C GLY A 286 -19.16 -6.48 12.15
N LEU A 287 -17.91 -6.25 11.73
CA LEU A 287 -17.60 -5.16 10.79
C LEU A 287 -18.29 -5.38 9.42
N GLU A 288 -19.15 -4.43 9.02
CA GLU A 288 -19.80 -4.46 7.70
C GLU A 288 -18.86 -4.07 6.56
N ARG A 289 -17.93 -3.16 6.85
CA ARG A 289 -16.91 -2.65 5.93
C ARG A 289 -15.53 -2.76 6.56
N VAL A 290 -14.54 -2.91 5.69
CA VAL A 290 -13.12 -3.05 6.07
C VAL A 290 -12.26 -2.12 5.22
N PRO A 291 -11.12 -1.64 5.73
CA PRO A 291 -10.23 -0.79 4.95
C PRO A 291 -9.50 -1.61 3.88
N LEU A 292 -9.33 -1.03 2.71
CA LEU A 292 -8.46 -1.50 1.64
C LEU A 292 -7.56 -0.33 1.21
N VAL A 293 -6.25 -0.53 1.28
CA VAL A 293 -5.26 0.39 0.71
C VAL A 293 -4.48 -0.34 -0.37
N MET A 294 -4.29 0.30 -1.53
CA MET A 294 -3.44 -0.22 -2.59
C MET A 294 -2.51 0.87 -3.10
N VAL A 295 -1.25 0.50 -3.30
CA VAL A 295 -0.25 1.33 -3.97
C VAL A 295 0.58 0.45 -4.90
N ALA A 296 0.94 0.94 -6.08
CA ALA A 296 1.81 0.22 -6.99
C ALA A 296 2.97 1.10 -7.45
N TYR A 297 4.11 0.46 -7.70
CA TYR A 297 5.34 1.12 -8.11
C TYR A 297 5.96 0.43 -9.32
N ALA A 298 6.43 1.22 -10.28
CA ALA A 298 7.21 0.77 -11.42
C ALA A 298 8.18 1.89 -11.84
N ARG A 299 9.40 1.52 -12.25
CA ARG A 299 10.46 2.49 -12.64
C ARG A 299 10.79 3.53 -11.54
N GLY A 300 10.57 3.18 -10.27
CA GLY A 300 10.73 4.11 -9.14
C GLY A 300 9.59 5.12 -8.96
N GLY A 301 8.55 5.08 -9.81
CA GLY A 301 7.38 5.96 -9.74
C GLY A 301 6.12 5.22 -9.32
N LEU A 302 5.10 5.99 -8.91
CA LEU A 302 3.76 5.46 -8.60
C LEU A 302 3.02 5.08 -9.90
N VAL A 303 2.31 3.96 -9.84
CA VAL A 303 1.34 3.55 -10.85
C VAL A 303 -0.05 3.93 -10.36
N ARG A 304 -0.75 4.77 -11.12
CA ARG A 304 -2.08 5.26 -10.76
C ARG A 304 -3.13 4.17 -10.92
N PHE A 305 -3.96 3.99 -9.91
CA PHE A 305 -5.17 3.18 -9.98
C PHE A 305 -6.39 4.02 -10.38
N GLY A 306 -7.38 3.37 -10.98
CA GLY A 306 -8.73 3.92 -11.13
C GLY A 306 -9.54 3.84 -9.83
N PRO A 307 -10.75 4.42 -9.82
CA PRO A 307 -11.64 4.39 -8.66
C PRO A 307 -12.06 2.96 -8.31
N ILE A 308 -12.23 2.70 -7.01
CA ILE A 308 -12.86 1.47 -6.52
C ILE A 308 -14.32 1.80 -6.20
N PRO A 309 -15.29 1.08 -6.78
CA PRO A 309 -16.70 1.30 -6.53
C PRO A 309 -17.11 0.97 -5.09
N GLU A 310 -18.14 1.63 -4.57
CA GLU A 310 -18.61 1.45 -3.18
C GLU A 310 -19.16 0.05 -2.89
N GLU A 311 -19.66 -0.64 -3.93
CA GLU A 311 -20.14 -2.01 -3.88
C GLU A 311 -19.02 -3.07 -3.90
N ALA A 312 -17.74 -2.66 -3.99
CA ALA A 312 -16.62 -3.58 -3.89
C ALA A 312 -16.68 -4.41 -2.60
N THR A 313 -16.21 -5.65 -2.68
CA THR A 313 -16.32 -6.62 -1.58
C THR A 313 -14.98 -7.27 -1.30
N LEU A 314 -14.86 -7.95 -0.15
CA LEU A 314 -13.67 -8.77 0.14
C LEU A 314 -13.40 -9.86 -0.91
N ALA A 315 -14.42 -10.32 -1.63
CA ALA A 315 -14.27 -11.32 -2.68
C ALA A 315 -13.50 -10.78 -3.90
N ASP A 316 -13.37 -9.46 -4.04
CA ASP A 316 -12.64 -8.83 -5.14
C ASP A 316 -11.11 -8.83 -4.93
N VAL A 317 -10.62 -9.17 -3.72
CA VAL A 317 -9.19 -9.14 -3.38
C VAL A 317 -8.39 -10.19 -4.16
N ALA A 318 -8.81 -11.46 -4.10
CA ALA A 318 -8.17 -12.55 -4.84
C ALA A 318 -8.05 -12.29 -6.35
N PRO A 319 -9.14 -11.94 -7.08
CA PRO A 319 -9.04 -11.65 -8.51
C PRO A 319 -8.21 -10.41 -8.81
N THR A 320 -8.21 -9.39 -7.94
CA THR A 320 -7.34 -8.20 -8.10
C THR A 320 -5.86 -8.56 -7.97
N VAL A 321 -5.48 -9.38 -6.97
CA VAL A 321 -4.10 -9.86 -6.84
C VAL A 321 -3.70 -10.74 -8.02
N LEU A 322 -4.54 -11.67 -8.46
CA LEU A 322 -4.26 -12.51 -9.64
C LEU A 322 -4.09 -11.68 -10.92
N HIS A 323 -4.85 -10.58 -11.04
CA HIS A 323 -4.77 -9.70 -12.19
C HIS A 323 -3.41 -9.04 -12.28
N TRP A 324 -2.88 -8.57 -11.15
CA TRP A 324 -1.53 -8.01 -11.08
C TRP A 324 -0.46 -8.95 -11.63
N PHE A 325 -0.59 -10.26 -11.40
CA PHE A 325 0.34 -11.27 -11.92
C PHE A 325 0.03 -11.78 -13.33
N ALA A 326 -0.98 -11.20 -14.00
CA ALA A 326 -1.53 -11.67 -15.28
C ALA A 326 -2.03 -13.13 -15.22
N LEU A 327 -2.64 -13.52 -14.10
CA LEU A 327 -3.17 -14.85 -13.82
C LEU A 327 -4.70 -14.90 -13.70
N SER A 328 -5.39 -13.76 -13.84
CA SER A 328 -6.85 -13.75 -13.78
C SER A 328 -7.47 -14.49 -14.97
N PRO A 329 -8.42 -15.41 -14.74
CA PRO A 329 -9.23 -15.97 -15.81
C PRO A 329 -10.07 -14.86 -16.47
N HIS A 330 -10.40 -15.05 -17.75
CA HIS A 330 -11.07 -14.04 -18.58
C HIS A 330 -12.45 -13.59 -18.03
N GLY A 331 -13.07 -14.37 -17.13
CA GLY A 331 -14.34 -14.04 -16.47
C GLY A 331 -14.23 -13.17 -15.22
N ASP A 332 -13.04 -13.01 -14.64
CA ASP A 332 -12.84 -12.29 -13.37
C ASP A 332 -12.61 -10.78 -13.59
N ALA A 333 -12.62 -10.30 -14.85
CA ALA A 333 -12.35 -8.91 -15.20
C ALA A 333 -13.31 -7.91 -14.52
N GLN A 334 -14.56 -8.32 -14.23
CA GLN A 334 -15.52 -7.48 -13.51
C GLN A 334 -15.27 -7.39 -11.99
N GLN A 335 -14.41 -8.24 -11.44
CA GLN A 335 -14.03 -8.27 -10.02
C GLN A 335 -12.66 -7.65 -9.76
N VAL A 336 -11.92 -7.26 -10.81
CA VAL A 336 -10.66 -6.51 -10.67
C VAL A 336 -10.99 -5.07 -10.30
N ARG A 337 -10.45 -4.60 -9.17
CA ARG A 337 -10.76 -3.26 -8.64
C ARG A 337 -9.56 -2.33 -8.77
N GLY A 338 -9.81 -1.12 -9.27
CA GLY A 338 -8.82 -0.04 -9.39
C GLY A 338 -7.70 -0.27 -10.41
N MET A 339 -7.54 -1.46 -10.99
CA MET A 339 -6.46 -1.76 -11.95
C MET A 339 -6.96 -1.70 -13.40
N CYS A 340 -6.25 -0.97 -14.25
CA CYS A 340 -6.42 -0.94 -15.71
C CYS A 340 -5.34 -1.75 -16.45
N SER A 341 -4.29 -2.19 -15.73
CA SER A 341 -3.19 -2.98 -16.28
C SER A 341 -2.68 -3.98 -15.26
N THR A 342 -1.88 -4.94 -15.74
CA THR A 342 -1.20 -5.93 -14.89
C THR A 342 0.17 -5.41 -14.47
N GLY A 343 0.80 -5.99 -13.46
CA GLY A 343 2.18 -5.66 -13.10
C GLY A 343 3.19 -6.00 -14.20
N VAL A 344 2.85 -6.83 -15.19
CA VAL A 344 3.73 -7.05 -16.34
C VAL A 344 3.89 -5.79 -17.18
N ALA A 345 2.82 -4.98 -17.31
CA ALA A 345 2.84 -3.73 -18.05
C ALA A 345 3.02 -2.50 -17.14
N ALA A 346 2.41 -2.54 -15.95
CA ALA A 346 2.43 -1.52 -14.91
C ALA A 346 2.17 -0.10 -15.44
N ILE A 347 1.05 0.04 -16.16
CA ILE A 347 0.61 1.28 -16.78
C ILE A 347 -0.42 1.96 -15.86
N SER A 348 -0.20 3.26 -15.63
CA SER A 348 -1.12 4.12 -14.88
C SER A 348 -2.47 4.25 -15.58
N CYS A 349 -3.55 4.19 -14.82
CA CYS A 349 -4.88 4.42 -15.37
C CYS A 349 -5.04 5.88 -15.81
N GLU A 350 -5.87 6.09 -16.84
CA GLU A 350 -6.22 7.43 -17.26
C GLU A 350 -6.79 8.21 -16.08
N ALA A 351 -6.43 9.49 -15.98
CA ALA A 351 -6.94 10.35 -14.93
C ALA A 351 -8.44 10.53 -15.13
N THR A 352 -9.26 9.72 -14.45
CA THR A 352 -10.67 10.01 -14.29
C THR A 352 -10.77 11.20 -13.35
N THR A 353 -10.81 12.40 -13.95
CA THR A 353 -11.10 13.62 -13.23
C THR A 353 -12.41 13.45 -12.48
N ARG A 354 -12.32 13.37 -11.15
CA ARG A 354 -13.21 13.98 -10.13
C ARG A 354 -12.97 13.29 -8.78
N TRP A 355 -12.10 13.89 -7.98
CA TRP A 355 -12.32 13.95 -6.54
C TRP A 355 -13.35 15.08 -6.28
N PRO A 356 -14.31 14.91 -5.36
CA PRO A 356 -15.04 16.04 -4.80
C PRO A 356 -14.14 16.98 -3.99
#